data_AF-A0A495Z420-F1
#
_entry.id   AF-A0A495Z420-F1
#
_cell.length_a   1.000
_cell.length_b   1.000
_cell.length_c   1.000
_cell.angle_alpha   90.00
_cell.angle_beta   90.00
_cell.angle_gamma   90.00
#
_symmetry.space_group_name_H-M   'P 1'
#
loop_
_entity.id
_entity.type
_entity.pdbx_description
1 polymer ?
#
loop_
_entity_poly.entity_id
_entity_poly.type
_entity_poly.pdbx_seq_one_letter_code
_entity_poly.pdbx_strand_id
1 'polypeptide(L)'
;MYLRKLLLCLLFLLGFAAVSELSAEPPIEVIYLNPSDVKIPSQEDLDSIIELMETVQSFFASEMDKHGFGRKTFDFDPDIVVIDAKLKLSQYTSVQIHREISLIEWGLQNQIYVVFLGGATGGVEPGASAVSKPLCVLPADLKDCNSMIVVPANNDRLLEVLLAHELGHSFSLFEHAPTRLIGNRIDIMYAPLHVIPGVKEHLKNYVLSRK
;
A
#
# COMPACT_ATOMS: atom_id res chain seq x y z
N MET A 1 -8.39 28.20 42.20
CA MET A 1 -8.59 28.42 40.74
C MET A 1 -7.68 27.57 39.84
N TYR A 2 -6.52 27.08 40.30
CA TYR A 2 -5.59 26.31 39.45
C TYR A 2 -6.05 24.89 39.09
N LEU A 3 -6.75 24.20 40.00
CA LEU A 3 -7.20 22.81 39.79
C LEU A 3 -8.11 22.64 38.56
N ARG A 4 -9.03 23.59 38.32
CA ARG A 4 -9.95 23.56 37.18
C ARG A 4 -9.21 23.72 35.84
N LYS A 5 -8.16 24.55 35.80
CA LYS A 5 -7.32 24.75 34.60
C LYS A 5 -6.45 23.53 34.33
N LEU A 6 -5.89 22.91 35.37
CA LEU A 6 -5.12 21.67 35.28
C LEU A 6 -5.98 20.52 34.73
N LEU A 7 -7.19 20.34 35.27
CA LEU A 7 -8.11 19.28 34.84
C LEU A 7 -8.52 19.42 33.36
N LEU A 8 -8.81 20.64 32.90
CA LEU A 8 -9.14 20.90 31.49
C LEU A 8 -7.95 20.60 30.57
N CYS A 9 -6.73 20.94 30.99
CA CYS A 9 -5.52 20.65 30.22
C CYS A 9 -5.29 19.12 30.10
N LEU A 10 -5.50 18.38 31.19
CA LEU A 10 -5.38 16.92 31.22
C LEU A 10 -6.42 16.23 30.32
N LEU A 11 -7.68 16.68 30.36
CA LEU A 11 -8.74 16.17 29.48
C LEU A 11 -8.46 16.47 28.00
N PHE A 12 -7.91 17.66 27.70
CA PHE A 12 -7.50 18.01 26.35
C PHE A 12 -6.34 17.14 25.85
N LEU A 13 -5.34 16.88 26.69
CA LEU A 13 -4.21 16.00 26.35
C LEU A 13 -4.64 14.54 26.15
N LEU A 14 -5.55 14.03 27.00
CA LEU A 14 -6.12 12.69 26.84
C LEU A 14 -6.96 12.58 25.57
N GLY A 15 -7.77 13.59 25.26
CA GLY A 15 -8.51 13.65 24.00
C GLY A 15 -7.59 13.71 22.78
N PHE A 16 -6.51 14.49 22.85
CA PHE A 16 -5.54 14.61 21.76
C PHE A 16 -4.77 13.31 21.54
N ALA A 17 -4.38 12.59 22.61
CA ALA A 17 -3.73 11.29 22.50
C ALA A 17 -4.65 10.25 21.85
N ALA A 18 -5.92 10.18 22.29
CA ALA A 18 -6.91 9.25 21.72
C ALA A 18 -7.23 9.55 20.23
N VAL A 19 -7.27 10.83 19.84
CA VAL A 19 -7.48 11.22 18.43
C VAL A 19 -6.22 10.98 17.58
N SER A 20 -5.03 11.08 18.18
CA SER A 20 -3.77 10.80 17.48
C SER A 20 -3.59 9.31 17.21
N GLU A 21 -4.04 8.43 18.12
CA GLU A 21 -4.09 6.98 17.90
C GLU A 21 -5.14 6.57 16.87
N LEU A 22 -6.30 7.26 16.82
CA LEU A 22 -7.34 7.00 15.81
C LEU A 22 -6.97 7.47 14.40
N SER A 23 -5.94 8.30 14.28
CA SER A 23 -5.53 8.89 13.01
C SER A 23 -4.29 8.23 12.43
N ALA A 24 -3.71 7.21 13.07
CA ALA A 24 -2.72 6.38 12.42
C ALA A 24 -3.41 5.72 11.22
N GLU A 25 -2.94 6.06 10.02
CA GLU A 25 -3.41 5.41 8.81
C GLU A 25 -3.33 3.89 8.95
N PRO A 26 -4.21 3.17 8.23
CA PRO A 26 -4.19 1.74 8.31
C PRO A 26 -2.83 1.22 7.88
N PRO A 27 -2.19 0.37 8.71
CA PRO A 27 -0.93 -0.23 8.34
C PRO A 27 -1.15 -1.01 7.03
N ILE A 28 -0.25 -0.80 6.06
CA ILE A 28 -0.18 -1.67 4.90
C ILE A 28 0.17 -3.07 5.41
N GLU A 29 -0.64 -4.04 5.04
CA GLU A 29 -0.41 -5.43 5.37
C GLU A 29 0.19 -6.16 4.18
N VAL A 30 1.30 -6.84 4.43
CA VAL A 30 2.06 -7.54 3.41
C VAL A 30 1.74 -9.03 3.51
N ILE A 31 1.26 -9.57 2.40
CA ILE A 31 0.79 -10.94 2.28
C ILE A 31 1.64 -11.65 1.23
N TYR A 32 2.14 -12.83 1.56
CA TYR A 32 2.65 -13.79 0.59
C TYR A 32 1.59 -14.85 0.32
N LEU A 33 0.98 -14.82 -0.87
CA LEU A 33 0.04 -15.85 -1.31
C LEU A 33 0.83 -16.97 -1.98
N ASN A 34 0.85 -18.15 -1.36
CA ASN A 34 1.60 -19.33 -1.82
C ASN A 34 0.68 -20.32 -2.55
N PRO A 35 0.73 -20.41 -3.89
CA PRO A 35 -0.05 -21.40 -4.62
C PRO A 35 0.32 -22.85 -4.25
N SER A 36 -0.67 -23.75 -4.33
CA SER A 36 -0.53 -25.16 -3.92
C SER A 36 0.56 -25.97 -4.65
N ASP A 37 0.99 -25.53 -5.83
CA ASP A 37 2.04 -26.16 -6.65
C ASP A 37 3.36 -25.38 -6.66
N VAL A 38 3.48 -24.35 -5.82
CA VAL A 38 4.69 -23.55 -5.64
C VAL A 38 5.39 -23.95 -4.34
N LYS A 39 6.72 -23.87 -4.35
CA LYS A 39 7.52 -24.11 -3.15
C LYS A 39 7.24 -23.00 -2.14
N ILE A 40 6.98 -23.39 -0.89
CA ILE A 40 6.87 -22.48 0.26
C ILE A 40 8.06 -21.51 0.28
N PRO A 41 7.85 -20.20 0.48
CA PRO A 41 8.94 -19.22 0.53
C PRO A 41 9.93 -19.57 1.63
N SER A 42 11.21 -19.37 1.33
CA SER A 42 12.26 -19.36 2.35
C SER A 42 12.23 -18.05 3.13
N GLN A 43 12.94 -18.01 4.27
CA GLN A 43 13.09 -16.76 5.01
C GLN A 43 13.78 -15.67 4.18
N GLU A 44 14.76 -16.05 3.36
CA GLU A 44 15.46 -15.12 2.44
C GLU A 44 14.49 -14.49 1.41
N ASP A 45 13.52 -15.25 0.93
CA ASP A 45 12.47 -14.73 0.02
C ASP A 45 11.60 -13.69 0.74
N LEU A 46 11.25 -13.93 2.01
CA LEU A 46 10.45 -13.00 2.83
C LEU A 46 11.24 -11.75 3.20
N ASP A 47 12.50 -11.91 3.61
CA ASP A 47 13.41 -10.80 3.94
C ASP A 47 13.58 -9.87 2.73
N SER A 48 13.72 -10.43 1.53
CA SER A 48 13.81 -9.66 0.28
C SER A 48 12.55 -8.82 0.01
N ILE A 49 11.36 -9.33 0.36
CA ILE A 49 10.10 -8.57 0.25
C ILE A 49 10.07 -7.42 1.26
N ILE A 50 10.55 -7.63 2.49
CA ILE A 50 10.64 -6.56 3.50
C ILE A 50 11.59 -5.47 3.00
N GLU A 51 12.77 -5.82 2.52
CA GLU A 51 13.74 -4.86 1.96
C GLU A 51 13.15 -4.07 0.78
N LEU A 52 12.38 -4.73 -0.08
CA LEU A 52 11.66 -4.08 -1.18
C LEU A 52 10.61 -3.07 -0.65
N MET A 53 9.81 -3.46 0.34
CA MET A 53 8.83 -2.56 0.97
C MET A 53 9.51 -1.36 1.63
N GLU A 54 10.62 -1.55 2.34
CA GLU A 54 11.41 -0.46 2.94
C GLU A 54 12.02 0.48 1.89
N THR A 55 12.44 -0.07 0.75
CA THR A 55 12.95 0.71 -0.39
C THR A 55 11.86 1.60 -0.97
N VAL A 56 10.67 1.05 -1.24
CA VAL A 56 9.53 1.83 -1.72
C VAL A 56 9.08 2.86 -0.69
N GLN A 57 9.04 2.49 0.60
CA GLN A 57 8.74 3.40 1.69
C GLN A 57 9.72 4.58 1.74
N SER A 58 11.01 4.32 1.49
CA SER A 58 12.06 5.36 1.41
C SER A 58 11.91 6.26 0.18
N PHE A 59 11.49 5.70 -0.96
CA PHE A 59 11.16 6.47 -2.17
C PHE A 59 10.04 7.49 -1.88
N PHE A 60 8.91 7.05 -1.30
CA PHE A 60 7.82 7.96 -0.93
C PHE A 60 8.26 9.01 0.09
N ALA A 61 9.05 8.64 1.12
CA ALA A 61 9.58 9.58 2.09
C ALA A 61 10.42 10.69 1.45
N SER A 62 11.24 10.32 0.46
CA SER A 62 12.09 11.25 -0.30
C SER A 62 11.27 12.21 -1.15
N GLU A 63 10.27 11.71 -1.88
CA GLU A 63 9.40 12.57 -2.69
C GLU A 63 8.56 13.51 -1.81
N MET A 64 8.04 13.05 -0.67
CA MET A 64 7.33 13.91 0.28
C MET A 64 8.20 15.04 0.83
N ASP A 65 9.45 14.75 1.17
CA ASP A 65 10.41 15.74 1.66
C ASP A 65 10.74 16.78 0.59
N LYS A 66 11.07 16.31 -0.62
CA LYS A 66 11.37 17.14 -1.80
C LYS A 66 10.22 18.09 -2.16
N HIS A 67 8.97 17.72 -1.89
CA HIS A 67 7.80 18.56 -2.14
C HIS A 67 7.41 19.45 -0.95
N GLY A 68 8.22 19.51 0.11
CA GLY A 68 8.05 20.40 1.25
C GLY A 68 7.01 19.93 2.26
N PHE A 69 6.66 18.64 2.26
CA PHE A 69 5.80 18.03 3.27
C PHE A 69 6.56 17.44 4.45
N GLY A 70 7.90 17.50 4.40
CA GLY A 70 8.81 16.82 5.30
C GLY A 70 8.96 15.33 4.96
N ARG A 71 9.97 14.70 5.55
CA ARG A 71 10.24 13.27 5.39
C ARG A 71 9.19 12.42 6.11
N LYS A 72 8.11 12.09 5.39
CA LYS A 72 7.01 11.26 5.88
C LYS A 72 6.59 10.22 4.83
N THR A 73 6.16 9.05 5.28
CA THR A 73 5.81 7.91 4.41
C THR A 73 4.80 7.00 5.08
N PHE A 74 4.25 6.05 4.33
CA PHE A 74 3.30 5.08 4.86
C PHE A 74 3.98 4.15 5.86
N ASP A 75 3.22 3.53 6.76
CA ASP A 75 3.68 2.41 7.57
C ASP A 75 3.19 1.09 7.01
N PHE A 76 3.95 0.03 7.28
CA PHE A 76 3.57 -1.34 6.96
C PHE A 76 4.02 -2.28 8.09
N ASP A 77 3.33 -3.41 8.24
CA ASP A 77 3.73 -4.47 9.16
C ASP A 77 4.83 -5.35 8.52
N PRO A 78 6.04 -5.44 9.10
CA PRO A 78 7.09 -6.32 8.57
C PRO A 78 6.80 -7.81 8.79
N ASP A 79 5.83 -8.17 9.64
CA ASP A 79 5.43 -9.57 9.84
C ASP A 79 4.59 -10.05 8.64
N ILE A 80 5.27 -10.53 7.59
CA ILE A 80 4.61 -11.00 6.36
C ILE A 80 3.70 -12.19 6.66
N VAL A 81 2.45 -12.05 6.24
CA VAL A 81 1.44 -13.09 6.36
C VAL A 81 1.58 -14.06 5.20
N VAL A 82 1.94 -15.31 5.50
CA VAL A 82 2.02 -16.38 4.50
C VAL A 82 0.70 -17.16 4.45
N ILE A 83 0.06 -17.18 3.28
CA ILE A 83 -1.19 -17.92 3.05
C ILE A 83 -0.89 -19.09 2.12
N ASP A 84 -1.01 -20.31 2.66
CA ASP A 84 -0.99 -21.53 1.86
C ASP A 84 -2.34 -21.71 1.15
N ALA A 85 -2.31 -21.57 -0.16
CA ALA A 85 -3.51 -21.48 -0.94
C ALA A 85 -3.87 -22.80 -1.63
N LYS A 86 -5.15 -22.96 -1.98
CA LYS A 86 -5.66 -24.23 -2.52
C LYS A 86 -5.49 -24.35 -4.03
N LEU A 87 -5.38 -23.22 -4.72
CA LEU A 87 -5.27 -23.17 -6.18
C LEU A 87 -3.81 -23.28 -6.61
N LYS A 88 -3.59 -23.80 -7.81
CA LYS A 88 -2.29 -23.77 -8.48
C LYS A 88 -2.01 -22.37 -9.02
N LEU A 89 -0.74 -22.03 -9.21
CA LEU A 89 -0.33 -20.72 -9.73
C LEU A 89 -1.07 -20.38 -11.04
N SER A 90 -1.16 -21.35 -11.95
CA SER A 90 -1.83 -21.21 -13.25
C SER A 90 -3.34 -20.92 -13.19
N GLN A 91 -3.97 -21.07 -12.02
CA GLN A 91 -5.40 -20.86 -11.83
C GLN A 91 -5.72 -19.46 -11.28
N TYR A 92 -4.71 -18.70 -10.85
CA TYR A 92 -4.91 -17.35 -10.35
C TYR A 92 -5.14 -16.36 -11.48
N THR A 93 -6.25 -15.63 -11.35
CA THR A 93 -6.43 -14.30 -11.95
C THR A 93 -6.66 -13.32 -10.82
N SER A 94 -6.73 -12.02 -11.13
CA SER A 94 -7.08 -11.01 -10.12
C SER A 94 -8.36 -11.36 -9.36
N VAL A 95 -9.38 -11.93 -10.02
CA VAL A 95 -10.64 -12.31 -9.37
C VAL A 95 -10.45 -13.42 -8.33
N GLN A 96 -9.65 -14.46 -8.63
CA GLN A 96 -9.40 -15.55 -7.69
C GLN A 96 -8.62 -15.07 -6.47
N ILE A 97 -7.62 -14.20 -6.67
CA ILE A 97 -6.83 -13.63 -5.57
C ILE A 97 -7.73 -12.81 -4.65
N HIS A 98 -8.51 -11.89 -5.22
CA HIS A 98 -9.47 -11.11 -4.45
C HIS A 98 -10.42 -11.99 -3.65
N ARG A 99 -10.92 -13.08 -4.26
CA ARG A 99 -11.82 -14.01 -3.58
C ARG A 99 -11.13 -14.75 -2.43
N GLU A 100 -9.90 -15.21 -2.60
CA GLU A 100 -9.21 -15.94 -1.53
C GLU A 100 -8.83 -15.02 -0.37
N ILE A 101 -8.32 -13.82 -0.65
CA ILE A 101 -7.97 -12.86 0.40
C ILE A 101 -9.21 -12.32 1.12
N SER A 102 -10.30 -12.04 0.40
CA SER A 102 -11.55 -11.56 1.03
C SER A 102 -12.20 -12.58 1.98
N LEU A 103 -11.90 -13.87 1.83
CA LEU A 103 -12.42 -14.93 2.71
C LEU A 103 -11.67 -15.04 4.04
N ILE A 104 -10.55 -14.33 4.22
CA ILE A 104 -9.71 -14.42 5.43
C ILE A 104 -10.26 -13.56 6.58
N GLU A 105 -11.36 -12.82 6.36
CA GLU A 105 -12.13 -12.08 7.40
C GLU A 105 -11.26 -11.22 8.34
N TRP A 106 -10.21 -10.59 7.81
CA TRP A 106 -9.42 -9.63 8.57
C TRP A 106 -10.03 -8.25 8.45
N GLY A 107 -10.91 -7.92 9.40
CA GLY A 107 -11.26 -6.54 9.77
C GLY A 107 -11.20 -5.52 8.64
N LEU A 108 -11.87 -5.84 7.52
CA LEU A 108 -11.64 -5.30 6.17
C LEU A 108 -12.09 -3.83 6.00
N GLN A 109 -11.94 -2.98 7.00
CA GLN A 109 -12.32 -1.58 6.92
C GLN A 109 -11.08 -0.70 6.83
N ASN A 110 -10.93 -0.08 5.67
CA ASN A 110 -9.88 0.88 5.36
C ASN A 110 -8.49 0.27 5.54
N GLN A 111 -8.11 -0.80 4.83
CA GLN A 111 -6.74 -1.33 4.85
C GLN A 111 -6.20 -1.50 3.43
N ILE A 112 -4.88 -1.34 3.27
CA ILE A 112 -4.18 -1.59 2.01
C ILE A 112 -3.46 -2.93 2.14
N TYR A 113 -3.73 -3.85 1.22
CA TYR A 113 -3.08 -5.16 1.16
C TYR A 113 -2.11 -5.20 -0.01
N VAL A 114 -0.85 -5.53 0.27
CA VAL A 114 0.15 -5.83 -0.76
C VAL A 114 0.35 -7.34 -0.81
N VAL A 115 -0.12 -7.97 -1.88
CA VAL A 115 -0.11 -9.41 -2.07
C VAL A 115 0.99 -9.80 -3.06
N PHE A 116 2.03 -10.45 -2.54
CA PHE A 116 3.07 -11.10 -3.33
C PHE A 116 2.60 -12.50 -3.75
N LEU A 117 2.46 -12.74 -5.05
CA LEU A 117 2.06 -14.03 -5.59
C LEU A 117 3.28 -14.93 -5.79
N GLY A 118 3.41 -15.97 -4.97
CA GLY A 118 4.53 -16.90 -5.00
C GLY A 118 4.67 -17.62 -6.34
N GLY A 119 5.91 -17.77 -6.82
CA GLY A 119 6.22 -18.46 -8.08
C GLY A 119 5.87 -17.68 -9.35
N ALA A 120 5.14 -16.56 -9.24
CA ALA A 120 4.88 -15.68 -10.36
C ALA A 120 6.15 -14.90 -10.73
N THR A 121 6.56 -15.01 -11.99
CA THR A 121 7.72 -14.28 -12.57
C THR A 121 7.28 -13.10 -13.45
N GLY A 122 5.98 -12.99 -13.72
CA GLY A 122 5.38 -11.94 -14.53
C GLY A 122 4.01 -11.57 -14.01
N GLY A 123 3.25 -10.90 -14.86
CA GLY A 123 1.94 -10.38 -14.51
C GLY A 123 0.93 -11.39 -13.99
N VAL A 124 0.08 -10.93 -13.07
CA VAL A 124 -1.09 -11.67 -12.55
C VAL A 124 -2.19 -11.82 -13.62
N GLU A 125 -2.16 -10.94 -14.62
CA GLU A 125 -2.95 -11.03 -15.85
C GLU A 125 -2.01 -11.01 -17.08
N PRO A 126 -2.41 -11.62 -18.22
CA PRO A 126 -1.61 -11.55 -19.44
C PRO A 126 -1.30 -10.10 -19.83
N GLY A 127 -0.04 -9.69 -19.69
CA GLY A 127 0.43 -8.36 -20.07
C GLY A 127 0.44 -7.29 -18.97
N ALA A 128 0.05 -7.60 -17.72
CA ALA A 128 0.07 -6.63 -16.62
C ALA A 128 0.93 -7.11 -15.45
N SER A 129 2.11 -6.50 -15.26
CA SER A 129 3.11 -6.93 -14.26
C SER A 129 2.66 -6.77 -12.79
N ALA A 130 1.65 -5.95 -12.53
CA ALA A 130 1.00 -5.78 -11.24
C ALA A 130 -0.42 -5.25 -11.47
N VAL A 131 -1.28 -5.34 -10.46
CA VAL A 131 -2.65 -4.81 -10.52
C VAL A 131 -3.04 -4.26 -9.16
N SER A 132 -3.43 -2.98 -9.11
CA SER A 132 -4.16 -2.38 -7.99
C SER A 132 -5.65 -2.35 -8.29
N LYS A 133 -6.48 -2.90 -7.40
CA LYS A 133 -7.94 -2.85 -7.49
C LYS A 133 -8.58 -2.47 -6.16
N PRO A 134 -9.55 -1.54 -6.17
CA PRO A 134 -10.36 -1.28 -4.99
C PRO A 134 -11.27 -2.48 -4.70
N LEU A 135 -11.33 -2.91 -3.44
CA LEU A 135 -12.14 -4.02 -2.92
C LEU A 135 -13.57 -3.56 -2.56
N CYS A 136 -14.22 -2.76 -3.41
CA CYS A 136 -15.56 -2.25 -3.12
C CYS A 136 -16.63 -2.98 -3.93
N VAL A 137 -17.71 -3.41 -3.27
CA VAL A 137 -18.99 -3.79 -3.91
C VAL A 137 -19.94 -2.62 -3.70
N LEU A 138 -20.22 -1.83 -4.74
CA LEU A 138 -21.10 -0.64 -4.63
C LEU A 138 -22.58 -0.99 -4.88
N PRO A 139 -23.56 -0.29 -4.22
CA PRO A 139 -23.76 1.15 -4.42
C PRO A 139 -24.11 2.08 -3.21
N ALA A 140 -23.83 3.37 -3.49
CA ALA A 140 -24.40 4.67 -3.07
C ALA A 140 -23.90 5.41 -1.82
N ASP A 141 -23.76 4.80 -0.64
CA ASP A 141 -23.39 5.56 0.57
C ASP A 141 -22.05 5.07 1.13
N LEU A 142 -20.97 5.62 0.56
CA LEU A 142 -19.55 5.41 0.90
C LEU A 142 -19.32 5.16 2.41
N LYS A 143 -18.85 3.95 2.75
CA LYS A 143 -18.09 3.67 3.98
C LYS A 143 -17.26 2.40 3.76
N ASP A 144 -15.95 2.61 3.75
CA ASP A 144 -14.87 1.62 3.78
C ASP A 144 -14.56 0.92 2.45
N CYS A 145 -13.44 1.33 1.84
CA CYS A 145 -12.87 0.73 0.64
C CYS A 145 -11.44 0.31 0.93
N ASN A 146 -11.13 -0.98 0.79
CA ASN A 146 -9.75 -1.46 0.84
C ASN A 146 -9.12 -1.39 -0.55
N SER A 147 -7.80 -1.29 -0.59
CA SER A 147 -7.04 -1.40 -1.84
C SER A 147 -6.22 -2.68 -1.79
N MET A 148 -6.32 -3.50 -2.83
CA MET A 148 -5.47 -4.67 -2.98
C MET A 148 -4.52 -4.45 -4.15
N ILE A 149 -3.24 -4.58 -3.86
CA ILE A 149 -2.16 -4.54 -4.82
C ILE A 149 -1.63 -5.95 -4.95
N VAL A 150 -1.58 -6.47 -6.17
CA VAL A 150 -1.01 -7.80 -6.43
C VAL A 150 0.24 -7.66 -7.28
N VAL A 151 1.35 -8.20 -6.79
CA VAL A 151 2.67 -8.18 -7.43
C VAL A 151 3.28 -9.58 -7.49
N PRO A 152 4.10 -9.89 -8.50
CA PRO A 152 4.83 -11.15 -8.55
C PRO A 152 5.91 -11.21 -7.46
N ALA A 153 6.12 -12.36 -6.85
CA ALA A 153 7.18 -12.52 -5.84
C ALA A 153 8.60 -12.60 -6.46
N ASN A 154 8.75 -13.06 -7.71
CA ASN A 154 10.06 -13.48 -8.25
C ASN A 154 10.58 -12.60 -9.41
N ASN A 155 10.65 -11.27 -9.29
CA ASN A 155 11.12 -10.39 -10.39
C ASN A 155 11.87 -9.11 -9.97
N ASP A 156 13.19 -9.18 -9.83
CA ASP A 156 13.94 -8.10 -9.17
C ASP A 156 14.02 -6.75 -9.90
N ARG A 157 13.94 -6.69 -11.23
CA ARG A 157 14.41 -5.48 -11.93
C ARG A 157 13.42 -4.33 -12.02
N LEU A 158 12.13 -4.61 -11.87
CA LEU A 158 11.07 -3.61 -12.01
C LEU A 158 10.10 -3.62 -10.83
N LEU A 159 10.28 -4.52 -9.85
CA LEU A 159 9.35 -4.66 -8.73
C LEU A 159 9.26 -3.40 -7.88
N GLU A 160 10.35 -2.71 -7.61
CA GLU A 160 10.33 -1.45 -6.85
C GLU A 160 9.44 -0.40 -7.53
N VAL A 161 9.69 -0.14 -8.81
CA VAL A 161 8.97 0.86 -9.62
C VAL A 161 7.49 0.49 -9.75
N LEU A 162 7.20 -0.78 -10.02
CA LEU A 162 5.83 -1.28 -10.14
C LEU A 162 5.09 -1.20 -8.81
N LEU A 163 5.70 -1.65 -7.73
CA LEU A 163 5.08 -1.62 -6.41
C LEU A 163 4.82 -0.17 -5.95
N ALA A 164 5.77 0.73 -6.17
CA ALA A 164 5.58 2.14 -5.88
C ALA A 164 4.45 2.76 -6.70
N HIS A 165 4.32 2.37 -7.98
CA HIS A 165 3.23 2.80 -8.86
C HIS A 165 1.86 2.34 -8.34
N GLU A 166 1.71 1.04 -8.08
CA GLU A 166 0.45 0.46 -7.61
C GLU A 166 0.06 0.94 -6.20
N LEU A 167 1.04 1.18 -5.32
CA LEU A 167 0.82 1.84 -4.03
C LEU A 167 0.31 3.26 -4.21
N GLY A 168 0.80 3.99 -5.20
CA GLY A 168 0.28 5.31 -5.57
C GLY A 168 -1.23 5.29 -5.81
N HIS A 169 -1.74 4.31 -6.55
CA HIS A 169 -3.19 4.13 -6.76
C HIS A 169 -3.96 3.94 -5.46
N SER A 170 -3.40 3.21 -4.51
CA SER A 170 -4.02 3.00 -3.19
C SER A 170 -4.08 4.29 -2.36
N PHE A 171 -3.17 5.23 -2.59
CA PHE A 171 -3.19 6.58 -2.01
C PHE A 171 -3.99 7.60 -2.83
N SER A 172 -4.90 7.10 -3.68
CA SER A 172 -5.75 7.91 -4.57
C SER A 172 -4.99 8.75 -5.60
N LEU A 173 -3.77 8.34 -5.98
CA LEU A 173 -3.04 8.92 -7.11
C LEU A 173 -3.47 8.16 -8.38
N PHE A 174 -4.47 8.68 -9.11
CA PHE A 174 -5.07 8.00 -10.27
C PHE A 174 -4.69 8.58 -11.63
N GLU A 175 -3.99 9.71 -11.67
CA GLU A 175 -3.63 10.34 -12.94
C GLU A 175 -2.36 9.74 -13.53
N HIS A 176 -2.49 9.15 -14.72
CA HIS A 176 -1.38 8.73 -15.57
C HIS A 176 -1.25 9.68 -16.75
N ALA A 177 -0.09 10.27 -16.99
CA ALA A 177 0.23 10.74 -18.34
C ALA A 177 0.74 9.54 -19.16
N PRO A 178 0.21 9.31 -20.37
CA PRO A 178 0.69 8.25 -21.23
C PRO A 178 2.14 8.53 -21.64
N THR A 179 3.05 7.69 -21.13
CA THR A 179 4.40 7.44 -21.67
C THR A 179 5.29 8.66 -21.89
N ARG A 180 6.15 9.00 -20.92
CA ARG A 180 7.44 9.65 -21.20
C ARG A 180 8.54 9.10 -20.30
N LEU A 181 9.60 8.58 -20.94
CA LEU A 181 10.92 8.45 -20.32
C LEU A 181 11.51 9.87 -20.24
N ILE A 182 11.67 10.41 -19.03
CA ILE A 182 12.39 11.67 -18.83
C ILE A 182 13.81 11.33 -18.39
N GLY A 183 14.79 11.56 -19.27
CA GLY A 183 16.21 11.41 -18.94
C GLY A 183 16.65 10.00 -18.54
N ASN A 184 16.14 8.95 -19.21
CA ASN A 184 16.42 7.53 -18.91
C ASN A 184 15.95 7.04 -17.53
N ARG A 185 15.09 7.79 -16.82
CA ARG A 185 14.44 7.32 -15.60
C ARG A 185 12.98 6.96 -15.89
N ILE A 186 12.55 5.81 -15.38
CA ILE A 186 11.14 5.41 -15.40
C ILE A 186 10.45 6.26 -14.34
N ASP A 187 9.52 7.10 -14.76
CA ASP A 187 8.75 7.95 -13.86
C ASP A 187 7.60 7.14 -13.26
N ILE A 188 7.52 7.07 -11.93
CA ILE A 188 6.65 6.14 -11.20
C ILE A 188 5.19 6.63 -11.24
N MET A 189 4.93 7.95 -11.32
CA MET A 189 3.59 8.54 -11.47
C MET A 189 3.70 9.93 -12.13
N TYR A 190 3.61 10.05 -13.47
CA TYR A 190 3.62 11.37 -14.10
C TYR A 190 2.20 11.96 -14.19
N ALA A 191 1.84 12.79 -13.22
CA ALA A 191 1.04 13.98 -13.51
C ALA A 191 2.02 15.16 -13.56
N PRO A 192 2.00 16.02 -14.58
CA PRO A 192 2.95 17.13 -14.70
C PRO A 192 2.97 17.98 -13.43
N LEU A 193 4.05 18.73 -13.23
CA LEU A 193 4.28 19.81 -12.23
C LEU A 193 3.11 20.79 -11.97
N HIS A 194 1.98 20.63 -12.63
CA HIS A 194 0.69 21.05 -12.12
C HIS A 194 0.28 20.14 -10.97
N VAL A 195 0.55 20.58 -9.74
CA VAL A 195 -0.16 20.07 -8.56
C VAL A 195 -1.65 20.02 -8.93
N ILE A 196 -2.19 18.82 -9.11
CA ILE A 196 -3.62 18.64 -9.38
C ILE A 196 -4.33 19.32 -8.22
N PRO A 197 -5.22 20.31 -8.48
CA PRO A 197 -5.97 20.95 -7.42
C PRO A 197 -6.65 19.90 -6.56
N GLY A 198 -6.29 19.83 -5.28
CA GLY A 198 -6.80 18.84 -4.33
C GLY A 198 -5.80 17.76 -3.91
N VAL A 199 -4.82 17.35 -4.73
CA VAL A 199 -3.84 16.31 -4.32
C VAL A 199 -2.96 16.78 -3.19
N LYS A 200 -2.49 18.04 -3.23
CA LYS A 200 -1.73 18.64 -2.12
C LYS A 200 -2.56 18.71 -0.83
N GLU A 201 -3.87 18.88 -0.94
CA GLU A 201 -4.75 18.88 0.24
C GLU A 201 -5.01 17.45 0.73
N HIS A 202 -5.16 16.50 -0.19
CA HIS A 202 -5.30 15.09 0.12
C HIS A 202 -4.04 14.54 0.84
N LEU A 203 -2.83 14.80 0.30
CA LEU A 203 -1.54 14.41 0.90
C LEU A 203 -1.24 15.08 2.25
N LYS A 204 -1.86 16.22 2.55
CA LYS A 204 -1.81 16.82 3.90
C LYS A 204 -2.70 16.08 4.88
N ASN A 205 -3.84 15.57 4.41
CA ASN A 205 -4.78 14.82 5.22
C ASN A 205 -4.29 13.40 5.54
N TYR A 206 -3.34 12.86 4.75
CA TYR A 206 -2.63 11.63 5.09
C TYR A 206 -1.69 11.84 6.30
N VAL A 207 -1.98 11.12 7.38
CA VAL A 207 -1.15 10.96 8.58
C VAL A 207 -0.14 9.84 8.32
N LEU A 208 0.89 10.24 7.59
CA LEU A 208 2.07 9.44 7.32
C LEU A 208 3.04 9.48 8.50
N SER A 209 3.70 8.37 8.77
CA SER A 209 4.72 8.29 9.81
C SER A 209 5.97 9.08 9.45
N ARG A 210 6.56 9.67 10.49
CA ARG A 210 7.84 10.38 10.38
C ARG A 210 8.97 9.35 10.47
N LYS A 211 9.87 9.40 9.49
CA LYS A 211 11.15 8.67 9.53
C LYS A 211 12.30 9.60 9.87
#